data_AF-A0A936BGI4-F1
#
_entry.id   AF-A0A936BGI4-F1
#
_cell.length_a   1.000
_cell.length_b   1.000
_cell.length_c   1.000
_cell.angle_alpha   90.00
_cell.angle_beta   90.00
_cell.angle_gamma   90.00
#
_symmetry.space_group_name_H-M   'P 1'
#
loop_
_entity.id
_entity.type
_entity.pdbx_description
1 polymer ?
#
loop_
_entity_poly.entity_id
_entity_poly.type
_entity_poly.pdbx_seq_one_letter_code
_entity_poly.pdbx_strand_id
1 'polypeptide(L)'
;MRLWARTHALPLLAHRAAHVDAQFAGVVSLGNTLSALPPGSSLPVEQLTFRRADFWRGLMEMAPGDPLVAALPALLHAAAGEIDQASTQLSLVLSFSREGPLARQVLNDLAARIGPFRRQLNVEMERGIALQDKGKYTEAITCFQRVLAAYPNSAWARYELFFSTVTRDGLDTRKKVKRANKLWDQVAPEIYRCNPLFDSQFGAARGRSVGAMLDRLILHRLANKPPEKFGEKIGSFADCALRLECYGPAAQLYWAAIGTKHEYFGLSFRDDQPVPLAKEDLLARYLYCLEKLGVPDWKSEFEGDFTASFRQLDASLAAHRSQ
;
A
#
# COMPACT_ATOMS: atom_id res chain seq x y z
N MET A 1 -9.81 3.11 -17.26
CA MET A 1 -9.44 3.52 -15.88
C MET A 1 -8.49 4.71 -15.87
N ARG A 2 -7.27 4.60 -16.45
CA ARG A 2 -6.30 5.70 -16.54
C ARG A 2 -6.91 7.02 -17.06
N LEU A 3 -7.60 6.95 -18.19
CA LEU A 3 -8.25 8.10 -18.81
C LEU A 3 -9.32 8.70 -17.87
N TRP A 4 -10.27 7.88 -17.41
CA TRP A 4 -11.31 8.30 -16.46
C TRP A 4 -10.75 8.96 -15.19
N ALA A 5 -9.71 8.40 -14.59
CA ALA A 5 -9.11 8.98 -13.39
C ALA A 5 -8.51 10.36 -13.67
N ARG A 6 -7.85 10.53 -14.83
CA ARG A 6 -7.23 11.81 -15.25
C ARG A 6 -8.21 12.87 -15.70
N THR A 7 -9.24 12.50 -16.44
CA THR A 7 -10.13 13.46 -17.10
C THR A 7 -11.42 13.73 -16.33
N HIS A 8 -11.71 12.93 -15.30
CA HIS A 8 -12.94 13.04 -14.54
C HIS A 8 -12.71 13.01 -13.03
N ALA A 9 -12.19 11.91 -12.49
CA ALA A 9 -12.14 11.73 -11.03
C ALA A 9 -11.21 12.73 -10.32
N LEU A 10 -9.96 12.87 -10.79
CA LEU A 10 -9.00 13.80 -10.21
C LEU A 10 -9.43 15.27 -10.38
N PRO A 11 -9.83 15.76 -11.57
CA PRO A 11 -10.31 17.13 -11.73
C PRO A 11 -11.50 17.45 -10.83
N LEU A 12 -12.44 16.50 -10.66
CA LEU A 12 -13.61 16.68 -9.80
C LEU A 12 -13.22 16.87 -8.33
N LEU A 13 -12.35 16.01 -7.79
CA LEU A 13 -11.91 16.15 -6.40
C LEU A 13 -10.97 17.33 -6.20
N ALA A 14 -10.10 17.63 -7.17
CA ALA A 14 -9.22 18.79 -7.13
C ALA A 14 -10.03 20.09 -7.09
N HIS A 15 -11.06 20.20 -7.94
CA HIS A 15 -11.97 21.34 -7.91
C HIS A 15 -12.69 21.45 -6.56
N ARG A 16 -13.24 20.34 -6.03
CA ARG A 16 -13.90 20.35 -4.73
C ARG A 16 -12.95 20.79 -3.61
N ALA A 17 -11.73 20.27 -3.59
CA ALA A 17 -10.70 20.58 -2.59
C ALA A 17 -10.24 22.04 -2.68
N ALA A 18 -10.10 22.61 -3.88
CA ALA A 18 -9.71 24.01 -4.07
C ALA A 18 -10.77 25.03 -3.60
N HIS A 19 -12.04 24.60 -3.47
CA HIS A 19 -13.19 25.45 -3.14
C HIS A 19 -13.85 25.06 -1.81
N VAL A 20 -13.12 24.41 -0.90
CA VAL A 20 -13.56 24.33 0.51
C VAL A 20 -13.31 25.68 1.20
N ASP A 21 -13.78 25.83 2.44
CA ASP A 21 -13.50 27.02 3.23
C ASP A 21 -11.99 27.27 3.35
N ALA A 22 -11.56 28.52 3.20
CA ALA A 22 -10.16 28.92 3.18
C ALA A 22 -9.39 28.59 4.48
N GLN A 23 -10.10 28.35 5.60
CA GLN A 23 -9.49 27.88 6.84
C GLN A 23 -8.82 26.49 6.70
N PHE A 24 -9.29 25.66 5.75
CA PHE A 24 -8.72 24.34 5.45
C PHE A 24 -7.59 24.46 4.41
N ALA A 25 -6.54 25.19 4.77
CA ALA A 25 -5.49 25.60 3.84
C ALA A 25 -4.71 24.42 3.24
N GLY A 26 -4.57 23.29 3.95
CA GLY A 26 -3.96 22.08 3.40
C GLY A 26 -4.80 21.50 2.27
N VAL A 27 -6.12 21.39 2.47
CA VAL A 27 -7.06 20.90 1.45
C VAL A 27 -7.07 21.81 0.22
N VAL A 28 -7.11 23.14 0.42
CA VAL A 28 -7.09 24.12 -0.67
C VAL A 28 -5.78 24.05 -1.47
N SER A 29 -4.63 23.97 -0.79
CA SER A 29 -3.30 23.84 -1.43
C SER A 29 -3.21 22.60 -2.32
N LEU A 30 -3.71 21.46 -1.85
CA LEU A 30 -3.77 20.22 -2.62
C LEU A 30 -4.68 20.37 -3.85
N GLY A 31 -5.87 20.94 -3.67
CA GLY A 31 -6.81 21.19 -4.76
C GLY A 31 -6.21 22.03 -5.88
N ASN A 32 -5.52 23.11 -5.52
CA ASN A 32 -4.83 24.00 -6.46
C ASN A 32 -3.68 23.27 -7.16
N THR A 33 -2.85 22.54 -6.41
CA THR A 33 -1.73 21.75 -6.95
C THR A 33 -2.21 20.75 -7.98
N LEU A 34 -3.25 19.97 -7.66
CA LEU A 34 -3.79 18.96 -8.56
C LEU A 34 -4.48 19.56 -9.78
N SER A 35 -5.14 20.72 -9.63
CA SER A 35 -5.76 21.45 -10.74
C SER A 35 -4.73 22.01 -11.73
N ALA A 36 -3.52 22.29 -11.27
CA ALA A 36 -2.43 22.82 -12.09
C ALA A 36 -1.62 21.73 -12.83
N LEU A 37 -1.94 20.44 -12.65
CA LEU A 37 -1.20 19.36 -13.31
C LEU A 37 -1.38 19.41 -14.84
N PRO A 38 -0.29 19.40 -15.63
CA PRO A 38 -0.40 19.41 -17.08
C PRO A 38 -1.11 18.15 -17.61
N PRO A 39 -1.96 18.27 -18.65
CA PRO A 39 -2.54 17.11 -19.31
C PRO A 39 -1.46 16.14 -19.78
N GLY A 40 -1.62 14.86 -19.45
CA GLY A 40 -0.70 13.80 -19.89
C GLY A 40 0.64 13.72 -19.16
N SER A 41 0.92 14.58 -18.16
CA SER A 41 2.17 14.53 -17.40
C SER A 41 2.37 13.19 -16.68
N SER A 42 3.62 12.85 -16.37
CA SER A 42 3.90 11.83 -15.35
C SER A 42 3.29 12.26 -14.01
N LEU A 43 2.91 11.28 -13.19
CA LEU A 43 2.31 11.51 -11.88
C LEU A 43 3.21 10.87 -10.82
N PRO A 44 4.14 11.64 -10.23
CA PRO A 44 4.97 11.13 -9.14
C PRO A 44 4.12 11.06 -7.86
N VAL A 45 3.36 9.97 -7.69
CA VAL A 45 2.29 9.88 -6.69
C VAL A 45 2.79 10.22 -5.27
N GLU A 46 3.91 9.66 -4.82
CA GLU A 46 4.45 9.96 -3.49
C GLU A 46 4.77 11.45 -3.29
N GLN A 47 5.30 12.12 -4.32
CA GLN A 47 5.67 13.53 -4.28
C GLN A 47 4.45 14.44 -4.38
N LEU A 48 3.32 13.94 -4.86
CA LEU A 48 2.03 14.63 -4.88
C LEU A 48 1.20 14.36 -3.62
N THR A 49 1.58 13.38 -2.80
CA THR A 49 0.86 12.98 -1.59
C THR A 49 1.80 12.85 -0.39
N PHE A 50 2.27 11.64 -0.06
CA PHE A 50 2.87 11.27 1.21
C PHE A 50 4.13 12.06 1.58
N ARG A 51 4.86 12.59 0.60
CA ARG A 51 6.07 13.41 0.82
C ARG A 51 5.79 14.92 0.83
N ARG A 52 4.53 15.33 0.97
CA ARG A 52 4.14 16.74 1.07
C ARG A 52 3.50 17.07 2.41
N ALA A 53 3.86 18.22 2.97
CA ALA A 53 3.27 18.71 4.21
C ALA A 53 1.78 19.05 4.08
N ASP A 54 1.37 19.65 2.96
CA ASP A 54 -0.02 20.02 2.71
C ASP A 54 -0.96 18.81 2.59
N PHE A 55 -0.46 17.66 2.13
CA PHE A 55 -1.20 16.40 2.13
C PHE A 55 -1.60 15.99 3.54
N TRP A 56 -0.64 15.95 4.46
CA TRP A 56 -0.89 15.57 5.85
C TRP A 56 -1.71 16.63 6.59
N ARG A 57 -1.43 17.91 6.37
CA ARG A 57 -2.28 19.00 6.86
C ARG A 57 -3.74 18.82 6.44
N GLY A 58 -3.97 18.64 5.14
CA GLY A 58 -5.30 18.45 4.59
C GLY A 58 -5.97 17.21 5.16
N LEU A 59 -5.23 16.13 5.40
CA LEU A 59 -5.77 14.93 6.04
C LEU A 59 -6.22 15.18 7.49
N MET A 60 -5.48 16.00 8.25
CA MET A 60 -5.85 16.37 9.62
C MET A 60 -7.00 17.37 9.70
N GLU A 61 -7.10 18.27 8.71
CA GLU A 61 -8.19 19.25 8.58
C GLU A 61 -9.55 18.60 8.28
N MET A 62 -9.56 17.35 7.79
CA MET A 62 -10.78 16.62 7.47
C MET A 62 -11.43 15.97 8.68
N ALA A 63 -12.76 16.03 8.72
CA ALA A 63 -13.54 15.29 9.71
C ALA A 63 -13.24 13.78 9.59
N PRO A 64 -13.16 13.03 10.70
CA PRO A 64 -12.92 11.60 10.68
C PRO A 64 -13.84 10.87 9.69
N GLY A 65 -13.22 10.08 8.82
CA GLY A 65 -13.91 9.32 7.78
C GLY A 65 -14.34 10.12 6.55
N ASP A 66 -14.07 11.42 6.45
CA ASP A 66 -14.22 12.14 5.18
C ASP A 66 -13.05 11.79 4.23
N PRO A 67 -13.29 11.13 3.09
CA PRO A 67 -12.20 10.60 2.29
C PRO A 67 -11.64 11.62 1.29
N LEU A 68 -12.02 12.90 1.31
CA LEU A 68 -11.62 13.86 0.26
C LEU A 68 -10.12 13.87 -0.01
N VAL A 69 -9.30 14.03 1.03
CA VAL A 69 -7.83 14.02 0.92
C VAL A 69 -7.30 12.58 0.87
N ALA A 70 -7.85 11.68 1.69
CA ALA A 70 -7.41 10.29 1.77
C ALA A 70 -7.58 9.52 0.45
N ALA A 71 -8.54 9.92 -0.41
CA ALA A 71 -8.81 9.31 -1.71
C ALA A 71 -7.73 9.60 -2.76
N LEU A 72 -6.96 10.67 -2.61
CA LEU A 72 -6.04 11.16 -3.64
C LEU A 72 -4.98 10.13 -4.06
N PRO A 73 -4.29 9.41 -3.16
CA PRO A 73 -3.33 8.38 -3.55
C PRO A 73 -3.95 7.30 -4.45
N ALA A 74 -5.14 6.80 -4.11
CA ALA A 74 -5.82 5.77 -4.91
C ALA A 74 -6.11 6.26 -6.34
N LEU A 75 -6.60 7.50 -6.47
CA LEU A 75 -6.93 8.10 -7.76
C LEU A 75 -5.70 8.47 -8.59
N LEU A 76 -4.64 8.96 -7.95
CA LEU A 76 -3.37 9.26 -8.59
C LEU A 76 -2.70 8.00 -9.14
N HIS A 77 -2.66 6.90 -8.38
CA HIS A 77 -2.20 5.61 -8.87
C HIS A 77 -3.06 5.08 -10.03
N ALA A 78 -4.39 5.21 -9.94
CA ALA A 78 -5.28 4.83 -11.04
C ALA A 78 -5.02 5.66 -12.31
N ALA A 79 -4.74 6.96 -12.15
CA ALA A 79 -4.35 7.88 -13.22
C ALA A 79 -2.94 7.63 -13.76
N ALA A 80 -2.04 7.04 -12.97
CA ALA A 80 -0.72 6.57 -13.39
C ALA A 80 -0.79 5.20 -14.11
N GLY A 81 -1.90 4.47 -13.99
CA GLY A 81 -2.02 3.10 -14.50
C GLY A 81 -1.40 2.06 -13.57
N GLU A 82 -1.25 2.39 -12.29
CA GLU A 82 -0.67 1.55 -11.22
C GLU A 82 -1.83 0.93 -10.42
N ILE A 83 -2.53 -0.02 -11.03
CA ILE A 83 -3.83 -0.47 -10.54
C ILE A 83 -3.72 -1.27 -9.25
N ASP A 84 -2.61 -1.97 -9.05
CA ASP A 84 -2.35 -2.74 -7.84
C ASP A 84 -2.23 -1.78 -6.64
N GLN A 85 -1.42 -0.73 -6.76
CA GLN A 85 -1.32 0.33 -5.75
C GLN A 85 -2.65 1.07 -5.55
N ALA A 86 -3.35 1.41 -6.64
CA ALA A 86 -4.67 2.06 -6.55
C ALA A 86 -5.67 1.22 -5.76
N SER A 87 -5.66 -0.11 -5.97
CA SER A 87 -6.55 -1.04 -5.28
C SER A 87 -6.19 -1.17 -3.80
N THR A 88 -4.90 -1.24 -3.48
CA THR A 88 -4.42 -1.26 -2.09
C THR A 88 -4.90 0.01 -1.38
N GLN A 89 -4.60 1.20 -1.92
CA GLN A 89 -5.02 2.47 -1.33
C GLN A 89 -6.55 2.58 -1.18
N LEU A 90 -7.30 2.17 -2.21
CA LEU A 90 -8.75 2.16 -2.18
C LEU A 90 -9.27 1.31 -1.01
N SER A 91 -8.74 0.10 -0.82
CA SER A 91 -9.17 -0.77 0.28
C SER A 91 -8.89 -0.15 1.65
N LEU A 92 -7.76 0.54 1.82
CA LEU A 92 -7.41 1.19 3.09
C LEU A 92 -8.36 2.35 3.40
N VAL A 93 -8.57 3.23 2.43
CA VAL A 93 -9.43 4.41 2.60
C VAL A 93 -10.88 3.99 2.82
N LEU A 94 -11.39 3.01 2.05
CA LEU A 94 -12.78 2.55 2.18
C LEU A 94 -13.08 1.96 3.55
N SER A 95 -12.09 1.37 4.23
CA SER A 95 -12.24 0.77 5.57
C SER A 95 -12.60 1.80 6.66
N PHE A 96 -12.33 3.08 6.39
CA PHE A 96 -12.57 4.18 7.33
C PHE A 96 -13.53 5.26 6.80
N SER A 97 -13.89 5.23 5.52
CA SER A 97 -14.72 6.32 4.97
C SER A 97 -16.17 6.20 5.41
N ARG A 98 -16.77 7.32 5.77
CA ARG A 98 -18.22 7.45 5.93
C ARG A 98 -18.91 7.51 4.55
N GLU A 99 -20.15 7.03 4.51
CA GLU A 99 -21.01 7.16 3.33
C GLU A 99 -21.49 8.60 3.12
N GLY A 100 -21.75 8.98 1.87
CA GLY A 100 -22.36 10.27 1.51
C GLY A 100 -21.46 11.23 0.72
N PRO A 101 -20.24 11.59 1.21
CA PRO A 101 -19.39 12.57 0.53
C PRO A 101 -19.10 12.23 -0.93
N LEU A 102 -18.97 13.26 -1.78
CA LEU A 102 -18.63 13.09 -3.20
C LEU A 102 -17.39 12.20 -3.40
N ALA A 103 -16.37 12.37 -2.57
CA ALA A 103 -15.16 11.55 -2.62
C ALA A 103 -15.43 10.05 -2.38
N ARG A 104 -16.38 9.70 -1.51
CA ARG A 104 -16.81 8.30 -1.34
C ARG A 104 -17.46 7.74 -2.59
N GLN A 105 -18.31 8.53 -3.27
CA GLN A 105 -18.92 8.13 -4.54
C GLN A 105 -17.87 7.89 -5.62
N VAL A 106 -16.87 8.77 -5.73
CA VAL A 106 -15.74 8.62 -6.66
C VAL A 106 -14.91 7.36 -6.35
N LEU A 107 -14.71 7.04 -5.07
CA LEU A 107 -14.03 5.79 -4.67
C LEU A 107 -14.86 4.55 -5.03
N ASN A 108 -16.19 4.60 -4.88
CA ASN A 108 -17.08 3.51 -5.31
C ASN A 108 -17.03 3.32 -6.83
N ASP A 109 -16.99 4.42 -7.60
CA ASP A 109 -16.80 4.36 -9.06
C ASP A 109 -15.45 3.74 -9.44
N LEU A 110 -14.37 4.07 -8.71
CA LEU A 110 -13.07 3.43 -8.89
C LEU A 110 -13.17 1.92 -8.61
N ALA A 111 -13.80 1.53 -7.50
CA ALA A 111 -14.01 0.12 -7.14
C ALA A 111 -14.76 -0.65 -8.24
N ALA A 112 -15.87 -0.09 -8.71
CA ALA A 112 -16.70 -0.67 -9.76
C ALA A 112 -15.94 -0.83 -11.09
N ARG A 113 -14.95 0.01 -11.36
CA ARG A 113 -14.10 -0.06 -12.56
C ARG A 113 -12.93 -1.02 -12.42
N ILE A 114 -12.35 -1.15 -11.23
CA ILE A 114 -11.25 -2.10 -10.96
C ILE A 114 -11.72 -3.54 -11.08
N GLY A 115 -12.93 -3.87 -10.62
CA GLY A 115 -13.47 -5.24 -10.63
C GLY A 115 -13.43 -5.90 -12.02
N PRO A 116 -14.07 -5.34 -13.06
CA PRO A 116 -14.02 -5.88 -14.42
C PRO A 116 -12.60 -6.00 -15.00
N PHE A 117 -11.75 -4.99 -14.77
CA PHE A 117 -10.35 -5.03 -15.21
C PHE A 117 -9.59 -6.20 -14.59
N ARG A 118 -9.74 -6.41 -13.27
CA ARG A 118 -9.13 -7.55 -12.58
C ARG A 118 -9.66 -8.88 -13.11
N ARG A 119 -10.98 -9.03 -13.26
CA ARG A 119 -11.57 -10.27 -13.81
C ARG A 119 -11.01 -10.63 -15.18
N GLN A 120 -10.80 -9.64 -16.06
CA GLN A 120 -10.20 -9.90 -17.37
C GLN A 120 -8.79 -10.48 -17.28
N LEU A 121 -7.95 -9.95 -16.37
CA LEU A 121 -6.59 -10.46 -16.17
C LEU A 121 -6.59 -11.80 -15.42
N ASN A 122 -7.51 -11.99 -14.48
CA ASN A 122 -7.61 -13.20 -13.66
C ASN A 122 -7.82 -14.45 -14.51
N VAL A 123 -8.57 -14.39 -15.62
CA VAL A 123 -8.79 -15.56 -16.49
C VAL A 123 -7.47 -16.15 -16.99
N GLU A 124 -6.55 -15.31 -17.48
CA GLU A 124 -5.24 -15.79 -17.94
C GLU A 124 -4.31 -16.15 -16.76
N MET A 125 -4.43 -15.47 -15.61
CA MET A 125 -3.69 -15.83 -14.39
C MET A 125 -4.09 -17.22 -13.87
N GLU A 126 -5.38 -17.47 -13.70
CA GLU A 126 -5.94 -18.74 -13.23
C GLU A 126 -5.62 -19.88 -14.20
N ARG A 127 -5.66 -19.62 -15.51
CA ARG A 127 -5.19 -20.56 -16.52
C ARG A 127 -3.71 -20.90 -16.33
N GLY A 128 -2.86 -19.89 -16.11
CA GLY A 128 -1.44 -20.08 -15.84
C GLY A 128 -1.19 -20.93 -14.59
N ILE A 129 -1.90 -20.63 -13.49
CA ILE A 129 -1.82 -21.39 -12.24
C ILE A 129 -2.26 -22.85 -12.45
N ALA A 130 -3.39 -23.08 -13.12
CA ALA A 130 -3.88 -24.43 -13.41
C ALA A 130 -2.92 -25.23 -14.32
N LEU A 131 -2.17 -24.56 -15.20
CA LEU A 131 -1.12 -25.19 -16.00
C LEU A 131 0.13 -25.52 -15.14
N GLN A 132 0.49 -24.62 -14.23
CA GLN A 132 1.57 -24.84 -13.26
C GLN A 132 1.26 -26.06 -12.37
N ASP A 133 0.03 -26.18 -11.86
CA ASP A 133 -0.41 -27.32 -11.04
C ASP A 133 -0.35 -28.65 -11.80
N LYS A 134 -0.46 -28.60 -13.13
CA LYS A 134 -0.31 -29.76 -14.04
C LYS A 134 1.13 -30.02 -14.46
N GLY A 135 2.11 -29.27 -13.94
CA GLY A 135 3.52 -29.36 -14.32
C GLY A 135 3.85 -28.76 -15.70
N LYS A 136 2.91 -28.07 -16.34
CA LYS A 136 3.06 -27.48 -17.68
C LYS A 136 3.64 -26.07 -17.61
N TYR A 137 4.83 -25.94 -17.02
CA TYR A 137 5.39 -24.63 -16.66
C TYR A 137 5.65 -23.71 -17.85
N THR A 138 6.05 -24.22 -19.02
CA THR A 138 6.28 -23.39 -20.22
C THR A 138 4.99 -22.73 -20.71
N GLU A 139 3.87 -23.47 -20.67
CA GLU A 139 2.55 -22.95 -21.02
C GLU A 139 2.09 -21.92 -19.96
N ALA A 140 2.31 -22.18 -18.67
CA ALA A 140 2.00 -21.26 -17.59
C ALA A 140 2.77 -19.92 -17.71
N ILE A 141 4.08 -19.98 -17.98
CA ILE A 141 4.93 -18.82 -18.24
C ILE A 141 4.37 -17.96 -19.38
N THR A 142 3.87 -18.60 -20.44
CA THR A 142 3.27 -17.89 -21.59
C THR A 142 2.01 -17.12 -21.18
N CYS A 143 1.17 -17.69 -20.31
CA CYS A 143 0.00 -16.99 -19.75
C CYS A 143 0.41 -15.74 -18.95
N PHE A 144 1.38 -15.86 -18.04
CA PHE A 144 1.83 -14.73 -17.23
C PHE A 144 2.51 -13.63 -18.07
N GLN A 145 3.25 -14.00 -19.11
CA GLN A 145 3.82 -13.05 -20.06
C GLN A 145 2.73 -12.27 -20.83
N ARG A 146 1.62 -12.92 -21.21
CA ARG A 146 0.48 -12.23 -21.83
C ARG A 146 -0.17 -11.24 -20.89
N VAL A 147 -0.34 -11.60 -19.62
CA VAL A 147 -0.86 -10.67 -18.59
C VAL A 147 0.08 -9.47 -18.44
N LEU A 148 1.40 -9.68 -18.39
CA LEU A 148 2.38 -8.59 -18.28
C LEU A 148 2.46 -7.72 -19.54
N ALA A 149 2.18 -8.27 -20.73
CA ALA A 149 2.09 -7.49 -21.95
C ALA A 149 0.86 -6.56 -21.94
N ALA A 150 -0.28 -7.03 -21.42
CA ALA A 150 -1.49 -6.23 -21.29
C ALA A 150 -1.44 -5.25 -20.10
N TYR A 151 -0.83 -5.67 -19.00
CA TYR A 151 -0.72 -4.90 -17.75
C TYR A 151 0.68 -5.07 -17.13
N PRO A 152 1.63 -4.21 -17.54
CA PRO A 152 3.00 -4.25 -17.03
C PRO A 152 3.14 -3.90 -15.56
N ASN A 153 2.10 -3.50 -14.83
CA ASN A 153 2.21 -3.19 -13.39
C ASN A 153 1.56 -4.27 -12.50
N SER A 154 1.43 -5.51 -12.99
CA SER A 154 0.97 -6.63 -12.16
C SER A 154 2.10 -7.15 -11.27
N ALA A 155 1.94 -7.03 -9.95
CA ALA A 155 2.82 -7.71 -9.00
C ALA A 155 2.59 -9.22 -9.03
N TRP A 156 1.33 -9.65 -9.10
CA TRP A 156 0.94 -11.06 -9.12
C TRP A 156 1.50 -11.81 -10.34
N ALA A 157 1.35 -11.28 -11.55
CA ALA A 157 1.87 -11.95 -12.75
C ALA A 157 3.40 -12.05 -12.77
N ARG A 158 4.11 -11.05 -12.22
CA ARG A 158 5.57 -11.14 -12.05
C ARG A 158 5.97 -12.22 -11.06
N TYR A 159 5.26 -12.32 -9.94
CA TYR A 159 5.50 -13.33 -8.93
C TYR A 159 5.26 -14.74 -9.47
N GLU A 160 4.12 -14.97 -10.13
CA GLU A 160 3.82 -16.27 -10.72
C GLU A 160 4.78 -16.63 -11.88
N LEU A 161 5.18 -15.65 -12.71
CA LEU A 161 6.20 -15.86 -13.73
C LEU A 161 7.53 -16.31 -13.11
N PHE A 162 7.95 -15.64 -12.05
CA PHE A 162 9.14 -16.01 -11.28
C PHE A 162 9.00 -17.44 -10.73
N PHE A 163 7.91 -17.72 -10.04
CA PHE A 163 7.67 -18.99 -9.37
C PHE A 163 7.61 -20.15 -10.38
N SER A 164 6.84 -20.01 -11.47
CA SER A 164 6.81 -20.96 -12.58
C SER A 164 8.19 -21.21 -13.19
N THR A 165 9.01 -20.17 -13.33
CA THR A 165 10.37 -20.29 -13.89
C THR A 165 11.26 -21.11 -12.97
N VAL A 166 11.22 -20.85 -11.67
CA VAL A 166 12.00 -21.59 -10.67
C VAL A 166 11.54 -23.04 -10.58
N THR A 167 10.23 -23.28 -10.56
CA THR A 167 9.66 -24.63 -10.46
C THR A 167 9.97 -25.47 -11.70
N ARG A 168 9.92 -24.88 -12.91
CA ARG A 168 10.36 -25.53 -14.15
C ARG A 168 11.82 -25.98 -14.09
N ASP A 169 12.69 -25.11 -13.60
CA ASP A 169 14.14 -25.34 -13.59
C ASP A 169 14.55 -26.31 -12.45
N GLY A 170 13.71 -26.41 -11.40
CA GLY A 170 13.93 -27.23 -10.21
C GLY A 170 14.86 -26.59 -9.18
N LEU A 171 14.82 -27.08 -7.94
CA LEU A 171 15.65 -26.61 -6.81
C LEU A 171 16.52 -27.74 -6.20
N ASP A 172 16.71 -28.83 -6.94
CA ASP A 172 17.37 -30.07 -6.55
C ASP A 172 18.89 -29.93 -6.31
N THR A 173 19.51 -28.84 -6.75
CA THR A 173 20.95 -28.60 -6.55
C THR A 173 21.22 -27.21 -5.98
N ARG A 174 22.32 -27.07 -5.22
CA ARG A 174 22.79 -25.77 -4.72
C ARG A 174 22.97 -24.73 -5.83
N LYS A 175 23.41 -25.16 -7.02
CA LYS A 175 23.58 -24.27 -8.19
C LYS A 175 22.25 -23.70 -8.66
N LYS A 176 21.20 -24.53 -8.71
CA LYS A 176 19.85 -24.10 -9.09
C LYS A 176 19.21 -23.20 -8.03
N VAL A 177 19.37 -23.51 -6.74
CA VAL A 177 18.96 -22.61 -5.64
C VAL A 177 19.64 -21.24 -5.76
N LYS A 178 20.95 -21.19 -6.02
CA LYS A 178 21.66 -19.92 -6.23
C LYS A 178 21.12 -19.14 -7.43
N ARG A 179 20.73 -19.83 -8.50
CA ARG A 179 20.11 -19.19 -9.68
C ARG A 179 18.72 -18.64 -9.36
N ALA A 180 17.91 -19.37 -8.61
CA ALA A 180 16.59 -18.92 -8.17
C ALA A 180 16.68 -17.68 -7.28
N ASN A 181 17.60 -17.66 -6.29
CA ASN A 181 17.83 -16.48 -5.46
C ASN A 181 18.29 -15.28 -6.30
N LYS A 182 19.22 -15.49 -7.24
CA LYS A 182 19.66 -14.41 -8.15
C LYS A 182 18.51 -13.87 -9.00
N LEU A 183 17.63 -14.75 -9.48
CA LEU A 183 16.45 -14.32 -10.23
C LEU A 183 15.48 -13.55 -9.33
N TRP A 184 15.29 -13.98 -8.08
CA TRP A 184 14.47 -13.27 -7.10
C TRP A 184 14.98 -11.85 -6.86
N ASP A 185 16.28 -11.68 -6.63
CA ASP A 185 16.91 -10.38 -6.43
C ASP A 185 16.68 -9.42 -7.62
N GLN A 186 16.52 -9.97 -8.82
CA GLN A 186 16.22 -9.20 -10.04
C GLN A 186 14.74 -8.82 -10.17
N VAL A 187 13.82 -9.72 -9.82
CA VAL A 187 12.37 -9.52 -10.05
C VAL A 187 11.65 -8.88 -8.87
N ALA A 188 12.08 -9.15 -7.64
CA ALA A 188 11.41 -8.70 -6.42
C ALA A 188 11.29 -7.17 -6.31
N PRO A 189 12.31 -6.36 -6.68
CA PRO A 189 12.16 -4.91 -6.67
C PRO A 189 10.99 -4.43 -7.53
N GLU A 190 10.77 -5.03 -8.70
CA GLU A 190 9.66 -4.67 -9.58
C GLU A 190 8.31 -5.19 -9.09
N ILE A 191 8.26 -6.38 -8.48
CA ILE A 191 7.04 -6.89 -7.81
C ILE A 191 6.61 -5.88 -6.74
N TYR A 192 7.55 -5.45 -5.89
CA TYR A 192 7.27 -4.53 -4.79
C TYR A 192 7.10 -3.07 -5.25
N ARG A 193 7.64 -2.68 -6.41
CA ARG A 193 7.28 -1.40 -7.04
C ARG A 193 5.83 -1.41 -7.53
N CYS A 194 5.37 -2.54 -8.06
CA CYS A 194 3.98 -2.69 -8.54
C CYS A 194 2.99 -2.73 -7.37
N ASN A 195 3.34 -3.42 -6.29
CA ASN A 195 2.58 -3.42 -5.04
C ASN A 195 3.54 -3.56 -3.84
N PRO A 196 3.84 -2.46 -3.13
CA PRO A 196 4.76 -2.49 -1.98
C PRO A 196 4.35 -3.46 -0.87
N LEU A 197 3.04 -3.66 -0.71
CA LEU A 197 2.42 -4.55 0.26
C LEU A 197 2.00 -5.89 -0.36
N PHE A 198 2.61 -6.28 -1.49
CA PHE A 198 2.40 -7.61 -2.08
C PHE A 198 2.82 -8.70 -1.09
N ASP A 199 1.93 -9.66 -0.86
CA ASP A 199 2.21 -10.85 -0.11
C ASP A 199 2.96 -11.86 -0.98
N SER A 200 4.08 -12.39 -0.49
CA SER A 200 4.88 -13.39 -1.19
C SER A 200 5.30 -14.45 -0.20
N GLN A 201 5.24 -15.71 -0.62
CA GLN A 201 5.71 -16.85 0.18
C GLN A 201 7.13 -17.28 -0.22
N PHE A 202 7.72 -16.68 -1.26
CA PHE A 202 9.07 -17.03 -1.68
C PHE A 202 10.11 -16.29 -0.83
N GLY A 203 10.78 -17.03 0.06
CA GLY A 203 11.93 -16.56 0.82
C GLY A 203 13.23 -16.85 0.09
N ALA A 204 13.83 -15.84 -0.55
CA ALA A 204 15.21 -15.97 -0.97
C ALA A 204 16.11 -16.00 0.26
N ALA A 205 16.90 -17.07 0.40
CA ALA A 205 17.97 -17.11 1.37
C ALA A 205 19.03 -16.08 0.98
N ARG A 206 19.03 -14.96 1.71
CA ARG A 206 19.84 -13.73 1.58
C ARG A 206 19.31 -12.73 0.55
N GLY A 207 18.77 -11.60 1.03
CA GLY A 207 18.75 -10.39 0.20
C GLY A 207 17.68 -9.32 0.47
N ARG A 208 16.66 -9.56 1.29
CA ARG A 208 15.93 -8.62 2.17
C ARG A 208 15.38 -9.49 3.30
N SER A 209 15.53 -9.04 4.55
CA SER A 209 15.48 -9.81 5.80
C SER A 209 14.39 -10.88 5.91
N VAL A 210 14.63 -11.92 6.73
CA VAL A 210 13.58 -12.89 7.11
C VAL A 210 12.38 -12.13 7.68
N GLY A 211 12.60 -11.05 8.42
CA GLY A 211 11.55 -10.13 8.88
C GLY A 211 10.62 -9.62 7.77
N ALA A 212 11.15 -9.12 6.65
CA ALA A 212 10.31 -8.64 5.54
C ALA A 212 9.51 -9.75 4.86
N MET A 213 10.04 -10.98 4.82
CA MET A 213 9.28 -12.15 4.37
C MET A 213 8.16 -12.48 5.36
N LEU A 214 8.44 -12.47 6.67
CA LEU A 214 7.45 -12.72 7.72
C LEU A 214 6.31 -11.70 7.66
N ASP A 215 6.60 -10.41 7.51
CA ASP A 215 5.57 -9.38 7.37
C ASP A 215 4.68 -9.64 6.13
N ARG A 216 5.25 -10.12 5.02
CA ARG A 216 4.48 -10.49 3.83
C ARG A 216 3.63 -11.74 4.03
N LEU A 217 4.08 -12.71 4.82
CA LEU A 217 3.26 -13.85 5.25
C LEU A 217 2.11 -13.43 6.17
N ILE A 218 2.34 -12.42 7.03
CA ILE A 218 1.29 -11.84 7.86
C ILE A 218 0.27 -11.14 6.96
N LEU A 219 0.69 -10.31 6.00
CA LEU A 219 -0.21 -9.70 5.01
C LEU A 219 -1.04 -10.75 4.24
N HIS A 220 -0.42 -11.86 3.84
CA HIS A 220 -1.12 -12.99 3.23
C HIS A 220 -2.23 -13.53 4.13
N ARG A 221 -1.92 -13.75 5.41
CA ARG A 221 -2.88 -14.25 6.40
C ARG A 221 -4.01 -13.25 6.62
N LEU A 222 -3.70 -11.96 6.74
CA LEU A 222 -4.70 -10.90 6.91
C LEU A 222 -5.65 -10.81 5.72
N ALA A 223 -5.18 -11.10 4.50
CA ALA A 223 -6.01 -11.11 3.30
C ALA A 223 -6.95 -12.33 3.22
N ASN A 224 -6.46 -13.52 3.61
CA ASN A 224 -7.18 -14.78 3.42
C ASN A 224 -7.99 -15.24 4.63
N LYS A 225 -7.49 -14.98 5.85
CA LYS A 225 -8.11 -15.34 7.12
C LYS A 225 -7.90 -14.20 8.14
N PRO A 226 -8.55 -13.04 7.93
CA PRO A 226 -8.40 -11.90 8.82
C PRO A 226 -8.90 -12.21 10.25
N PRO A 227 -8.33 -11.57 11.28
CA PRO A 227 -8.91 -11.55 12.61
C PRO A 227 -10.35 -11.03 12.59
N GLU A 228 -11.20 -11.52 13.51
CA GLU A 228 -12.57 -11.04 13.67
C GLU A 228 -12.60 -9.58 14.14
N LYS A 229 -11.66 -9.20 15.00
CA LYS A 229 -11.54 -7.83 15.52
C LYS A 229 -11.00 -6.90 14.45
N PHE A 230 -11.82 -5.92 14.05
CA PHE A 230 -11.45 -4.89 13.07
C PHE A 230 -10.13 -4.18 13.44
N GLY A 231 -9.99 -3.74 14.68
CA GLY A 231 -8.79 -3.00 15.11
C GLY A 231 -7.51 -3.84 15.17
N GLU A 232 -7.62 -5.15 15.35
CA GLU A 232 -6.48 -6.07 15.23
C GLU A 232 -6.06 -6.24 13.77
N LYS A 233 -7.04 -6.43 12.86
CA LYS A 233 -6.78 -6.49 11.42
C LYS A 233 -6.07 -5.21 10.94
N ILE A 234 -6.59 -4.04 11.29
CA ILE A 234 -6.00 -2.78 10.82
C ILE A 234 -4.66 -2.50 11.47
N GLY A 235 -4.54 -2.63 12.80
CA GLY A 235 -3.28 -2.33 13.48
C GLY A 235 -2.16 -3.26 13.03
N SER A 236 -2.46 -4.55 12.82
CA SER A 236 -1.49 -5.52 12.26
C SER A 236 -1.06 -5.16 10.84
N PHE A 237 -2.00 -4.73 10.00
CA PHE A 237 -1.68 -4.29 8.65
C PHE A 237 -0.81 -3.03 8.66
N ALA A 238 -1.13 -2.05 9.50
CA ALA A 238 -0.37 -0.81 9.64
C ALA A 238 1.06 -1.07 10.11
N ASP A 239 1.25 -1.96 11.09
CA ASP A 239 2.58 -2.36 11.56
C ASP A 239 3.36 -3.14 10.50
N CYS A 240 2.72 -4.03 9.71
CA CYS A 240 3.38 -4.66 8.56
C CYS A 240 3.83 -3.61 7.54
N ALA A 241 2.97 -2.64 7.21
CA ALA A 241 3.31 -1.55 6.29
C ALA A 241 4.49 -0.70 6.82
N LEU A 242 4.48 -0.36 8.11
CA LEU A 242 5.58 0.33 8.78
C LEU A 242 6.90 -0.45 8.69
N ARG A 243 6.87 -1.75 9.02
CA ARG A 243 8.05 -2.63 8.99
C ARG A 243 8.63 -2.79 7.60
N LEU A 244 7.76 -2.85 6.59
CA LEU A 244 8.08 -2.87 5.16
C LEU A 244 8.41 -1.49 4.57
N GLU A 245 8.55 -0.44 5.39
CA GLU A 245 8.89 0.93 4.98
C GLU A 245 7.87 1.60 4.06
N CYS A 246 6.64 1.08 4.05
CA CYS A 246 5.50 1.68 3.38
C CYS A 246 4.87 2.76 4.27
N TYR A 247 5.64 3.81 4.57
CA TYR A 247 5.29 4.82 5.58
C TYR A 247 4.02 5.62 5.26
N GLY A 248 3.75 5.93 4.00
CA GLY A 248 2.53 6.65 3.59
C GLY A 248 1.24 5.89 3.94
N PRO A 249 1.06 4.66 3.44
CA PRO A 249 -0.07 3.80 3.84
C PRO A 249 -0.16 3.56 5.34
N ALA A 250 0.98 3.33 6.02
CA ALA A 250 1.02 3.11 7.47
C ALA A 250 0.50 4.34 8.23
N ALA A 251 1.02 5.53 7.92
CA ALA A 251 0.59 6.80 8.51
C ALA A 251 -0.91 7.06 8.31
N GLN A 252 -1.44 6.83 7.11
CA GLN A 252 -2.88 6.99 6.88
C GLN A 252 -3.73 6.11 7.79
N LEU A 253 -3.32 4.85 8.00
CA LEU A 253 -4.05 3.93 8.88
C LEU A 253 -3.97 4.34 10.34
N TYR A 254 -2.79 4.72 10.83
CA TYR A 254 -2.64 5.20 12.21
C TYR A 254 -3.48 6.46 12.45
N TRP A 255 -3.45 7.43 11.53
CA TRP A 255 -4.28 8.63 11.64
C TRP A 255 -5.78 8.32 11.64
N ALA A 256 -6.22 7.48 10.70
CA ALA A 256 -7.63 7.08 10.62
C ALA A 256 -8.09 6.33 11.88
N ALA A 257 -7.23 5.48 12.46
CA ALA A 257 -7.51 4.74 13.68
C ALA A 257 -7.76 5.66 14.88
N ILE A 258 -6.93 6.70 15.06
CA ILE A 258 -7.05 7.69 16.15
C ILE A 258 -8.44 8.35 16.17
N GLY A 259 -9.00 8.62 14.98
CA GLY A 259 -10.30 9.25 14.81
C GLY A 259 -11.51 8.36 15.11
N THR A 260 -11.32 7.10 15.52
CA THR A 260 -12.40 6.13 15.76
C THR A 260 -12.51 5.72 17.23
N LYS A 261 -13.57 4.98 17.57
CA LYS A 261 -13.81 4.44 18.92
C LYS A 261 -13.39 2.97 19.08
N HIS A 262 -12.75 2.38 18.08
CA HIS A 262 -12.32 0.98 18.14
C HIS A 262 -11.07 0.83 19.02
N GLU A 263 -10.95 -0.33 19.68
CA GLU A 263 -9.69 -0.78 20.25
C GLU A 263 -8.78 -1.30 19.13
N TYR A 264 -7.52 -0.88 19.13
CA TYR A 264 -6.54 -1.28 18.11
C TYR A 264 -5.44 -2.14 18.71
N PHE A 265 -4.95 -3.08 17.91
CA PHE A 265 -3.86 -3.97 18.28
C PHE A 265 -2.83 -3.96 17.16
N GLY A 266 -1.59 -3.61 17.50
CA GLY A 266 -0.43 -3.74 16.63
C GLY A 266 0.23 -5.10 16.79
N LEU A 267 1.40 -5.27 16.20
CA LEU A 267 2.20 -6.47 16.29
C LEU A 267 3.43 -6.23 17.16
N SER A 268 3.66 -7.13 18.11
CA SER A 268 4.94 -7.25 18.80
C SER A 268 6.07 -7.41 17.78
N PHE A 269 7.12 -6.60 17.87
CA PHE A 269 8.30 -6.69 17.00
C PHE A 269 9.22 -7.88 17.36
N ARG A 270 8.84 -8.71 18.34
CA ARG A 270 9.60 -9.87 18.80
C ARG A 270 9.02 -11.18 18.29
N ASP A 271 7.71 -11.35 18.37
CA ASP A 271 7.01 -12.63 18.18
C ASP A 271 5.67 -12.49 17.43
N ASP A 272 5.39 -11.31 16.86
CA ASP A 272 4.20 -11.00 16.07
C ASP A 272 2.86 -11.26 16.76
N GLN A 273 2.84 -11.36 18.10
CA GLN A 273 1.59 -11.41 18.84
C GLN A 273 0.89 -10.04 18.84
N PRO A 274 -0.46 -10.00 18.81
CA PRO A 274 -1.21 -8.76 18.94
C PRO A 274 -0.91 -8.04 20.27
N VAL A 275 -0.62 -6.74 20.20
CA VAL A 275 -0.37 -5.88 21.37
C VAL A 275 -1.32 -4.68 21.33
N PRO A 276 -2.06 -4.37 22.41
CA PRO A 276 -2.93 -3.20 22.46
C PRO A 276 -2.17 -1.90 22.14
N LEU A 277 -2.78 -1.02 21.36
CA LEU A 277 -2.24 0.31 21.06
C LEU A 277 -3.11 1.38 21.68
N ALA A 278 -2.53 2.20 22.56
CA ALA A 278 -3.16 3.42 23.04
C ALA A 278 -3.21 4.49 21.93
N LYS A 279 -3.93 5.59 22.15
CA LYS A 279 -3.98 6.68 21.16
C LYS A 279 -2.62 7.34 20.98
N GLU A 280 -1.87 7.44 22.05
CA GLU A 280 -0.51 7.97 22.10
C GLU A 280 0.45 7.10 21.27
N ASP A 281 0.26 5.77 21.32
CA ASP A 281 1.01 4.80 20.52
C ASP A 281 0.72 4.93 19.02
N LEU A 282 -0.55 5.14 18.65
CA LEU A 282 -0.96 5.38 17.27
C LEU A 282 -0.41 6.72 16.77
N LEU A 283 -0.49 7.78 17.59
CA LEU A 283 0.02 9.10 17.26
C LEU A 283 1.54 9.09 17.09
N ALA A 284 2.27 8.42 17.99
CA ALA A 284 3.72 8.28 17.88
C ALA A 284 4.13 7.57 16.58
N ARG A 285 3.47 6.47 16.21
CA ARG A 285 3.75 5.76 14.95
C ARG A 285 3.38 6.60 13.71
N TYR A 286 2.28 7.35 13.78
CA TYR A 286 1.88 8.28 12.72
C TYR A 286 2.96 9.35 12.48
N LEU A 287 3.38 10.05 13.53
CA LEU A 287 4.40 11.10 13.44
C LEU A 287 5.76 10.53 13.02
N TYR A 288 6.10 9.32 13.49
CA TYR A 288 7.32 8.62 13.07
C TYR A 288 7.31 8.37 11.56
N CYS A 289 6.19 7.91 11.00
CA CYS A 289 6.06 7.74 9.55
C CYS A 289 6.24 9.06 8.81
N LEU A 290 5.72 10.18 9.33
CA LEU A 290 5.88 11.50 8.69
C LEU A 290 7.35 11.96 8.69
N GLU A 291 8.07 11.71 9.78
CA GLU A 291 9.52 11.96 9.85
C GLU A 291 10.27 11.15 8.78
N LYS A 292 9.97 9.85 8.64
CA LYS A 292 10.59 9.01 7.60
C LYS A 292 10.20 9.38 6.17
N LEU A 293 9.04 10.02 5.98
CA LEU A 293 8.62 10.57 4.69
C LEU A 293 9.29 11.92 4.36
N GLY A 294 10.04 12.50 5.30
CA GLY A 294 10.67 13.82 5.14
C GLY A 294 9.72 14.98 5.42
N VAL A 295 8.72 14.77 6.28
CA VAL A 295 7.68 15.75 6.63
C VAL A 295 7.58 15.95 8.16
N PRO A 296 8.70 16.29 8.84
CA PRO A 296 8.80 16.19 10.30
C PRO A 296 8.05 17.30 11.07
N ASP A 297 7.72 18.41 10.40
CA ASP A 297 7.27 19.66 11.02
C ASP A 297 5.98 19.53 11.84
N TRP A 298 5.20 18.46 11.62
CA TRP A 298 3.97 18.20 12.38
C TRP A 298 4.22 17.76 13.82
N LYS A 299 5.42 17.28 14.16
CA LYS A 299 5.70 16.77 15.50
C LYS A 299 5.49 17.82 16.60
N SER A 300 5.77 19.10 16.33
CA SER A 300 5.61 20.19 17.30
C SER A 300 4.16 20.62 17.53
N GLU A 301 3.24 20.24 16.63
CA GLU A 301 1.83 20.61 16.70
C GLU A 301 1.02 19.70 17.64
N PHE A 302 1.63 18.64 18.19
CA PHE A 302 0.99 17.69 19.10
C PHE A 302 1.65 17.72 20.48
N GLU A 303 0.84 17.59 21.53
CA GLU A 303 1.34 17.48 22.90
C GLU A 303 2.11 16.17 23.10
N GLY A 304 3.31 16.27 23.70
CA GLY A 304 4.14 15.13 24.10
C GLY A 304 5.57 15.16 23.55
N ASP A 305 6.50 14.47 24.23
CA ASP A 305 7.85 14.22 23.72
C ASP A 305 7.95 12.82 23.10
N PHE A 306 7.93 12.76 21.76
CA PHE A 306 8.01 11.51 21.01
C PHE A 306 9.44 10.98 20.84
N THR A 307 10.46 11.64 21.38
CA THR A 307 11.88 11.30 21.15
C THR A 307 12.24 9.92 21.72
N ALA A 308 11.70 9.54 22.88
CA ALA A 308 11.90 8.21 23.44
C ALA A 308 11.20 7.14 22.58
N SER A 309 9.95 7.37 22.20
CA SER A 309 9.15 6.44 21.39
C SER A 309 9.77 6.21 20.01
N PHE A 310 10.31 7.25 19.36
CA PHE A 310 10.96 7.12 18.05
C PHE A 310 12.24 6.30 18.15
N ARG A 311 13.08 6.54 19.18
CA ARG A 311 14.28 5.73 19.43
C ARG A 311 13.93 4.27 19.67
N GLN A 312 12.85 4.00 20.41
CA GLN A 312 12.37 2.64 20.63
C GLN A 312 11.89 2.00 19.32
N LEU A 313 11.11 2.72 18.50
CA LEU A 313 10.65 2.25 17.19
C LEU A 313 11.83 1.94 16.26
N ASP A 314 12.82 2.83 16.16
CA ASP A 314 14.04 2.59 15.37
C ASP A 314 14.76 1.31 15.84
N ALA A 315 14.93 1.13 17.15
CA ALA A 315 15.57 -0.07 17.71
C ALA A 315 14.77 -1.35 17.42
N SER A 316 13.45 -1.33 17.59
CA SER A 316 12.57 -2.47 17.32
C SER A 316 12.52 -2.83 15.83
N LEU A 317 12.46 -1.83 14.95
CA LEU A 317 12.49 -2.02 13.50
C LEU A 317 13.84 -2.57 13.03
N ALA A 318 14.95 -2.05 13.56
CA ALA A 318 16.28 -2.56 13.26
C ALA A 318 16.43 -4.03 13.71
N ALA A 319 15.96 -4.36 14.91
CA ALA A 319 15.99 -5.73 15.42
C ALA A 319 15.17 -6.68 14.54
N HIS A 320 13.92 -6.33 14.19
CA HIS A 320 13.06 -7.12 13.31
C HIS A 320 13.68 -7.37 11.93
N ARG A 321 14.35 -6.36 11.36
CA ARG A 321 15.04 -6.46 10.06
C ARG A 321 16.35 -7.23 10.13
N SER A 322 16.93 -7.40 11.31
CA SER A 322 18.17 -8.16 11.46
C SER A 322 17.96 -9.68 11.56
N GLN A 323 16.71 -10.13 11.71
CA GLN A 323 16.31 -11.53 11.64
C GLN A 323 16.37 -12.05 10.20
#